data_AF-A0A832ZWY1-F1
#
_entry.id   AF-A0A832ZWY1-F1
#
_cell.length_a   1.000
_cell.length_b   1.000
_cell.length_c   1.000
_cell.angle_alpha   90.00
_cell.angle_beta   90.00
_cell.angle_gamma   90.00
#
_symmetry.space_group_name_H-M   'P 1'
#
loop_
_entity.id
_entity.type
_entity.pdbx_description
1 polymer ?
#
loop_
_entity_poly.entity_id
_entity_poly.type
_entity_poly.pdbx_seq_one_letter_code
_entity_poly.pdbx_strand_id
1 'polypeptide(L)'
;MRISTILIHVLAWAIASLWIIPFMGIFMASIRPLSEILSGWWNFQNTNLTPENYINAWTNEQVPISRHMINSLLIAVPSTLIPIFTASITAYCFARFSFPLKNMLFLT
;
A
#
# COMPACT_ATOMS: atom_id res chain seq x y z
N MET A 1 -20.83 20.56 -18.31
CA MET A 1 -20.62 19.95 -16.97
C MET A 1 -21.15 20.92 -15.93
N ARG A 2 -21.77 20.46 -14.84
CA ARG A 2 -22.19 21.36 -13.74
C ARG A 2 -20.93 21.96 -13.10
N ILE A 3 -20.96 23.24 -12.72
CA ILE A 3 -19.83 23.94 -12.08
C ILE A 3 -19.33 23.19 -10.84
N SER A 4 -20.26 22.60 -10.08
CA SER A 4 -19.94 21.73 -8.93
C SER A 4 -19.07 20.53 -9.31
N THR A 5 -19.31 19.91 -10.47
CA THR A 5 -18.51 18.78 -10.95
C THR A 5 -17.07 19.22 -11.21
N ILE A 6 -16.87 20.36 -11.89
CA ILE A 6 -15.53 20.88 -12.20
C ILE A 6 -14.78 21.19 -10.89
N LEU A 7 -15.44 21.86 -9.93
CA LEU A 7 -14.87 22.16 -8.61
C LEU A 7 -14.42 20.91 -7.86
N ILE A 8 -15.27 19.86 -7.83
CA ILE A 8 -14.92 18.60 -7.16
C ILE A 8 -13.70 17.94 -7.81
N HIS A 9 -13.62 17.93 -9.14
CA HIS A 9 -12.48 17.32 -9.83
C HIS A 9 -11.19 18.09 -9.57
N VAL A 10 -11.24 19.43 -9.62
CA VAL A 10 -10.07 20.28 -9.31
C VAL A 10 -9.60 20.03 -7.88
N LEU A 11 -10.53 19.98 -6.91
CA LEU A 11 -10.19 19.70 -5.51
C LEU A 11 -9.61 18.28 -5.33
N ALA A 12 -10.21 17.28 -5.96
CA ALA A 12 -9.73 15.90 -5.92
C ALA A 12 -8.31 15.77 -6.50
N TRP A 13 -8.03 16.41 -7.64
CA TRP A 13 -6.69 16.45 -8.22
C TRP A 13 -5.69 17.17 -7.32
N ALA A 14 -6.07 18.29 -6.71
CA ALA A 14 -5.19 19.01 -5.79
C ALA A 14 -4.81 18.14 -4.57
N ILE A 15 -5.78 17.45 -3.98
CA ILE A 15 -5.55 16.54 -2.85
C ILE A 15 -4.66 15.35 -3.28
N ALA A 16 -4.96 14.75 -4.44
CA ALA A 16 -4.17 13.64 -4.97
C ALA A 16 -2.71 14.04 -5.22
N SER A 17 -2.47 15.21 -5.84
CA SER A 17 -1.11 15.73 -6.06
C SER A 17 -0.37 15.98 -4.74
N LEU A 18 -1.05 16.53 -3.74
CA LEU A 18 -0.47 16.73 -2.41
C LEU A 18 -0.09 15.41 -1.74
N TRP A 19 -0.92 14.37 -1.89
CA TRP A 19 -0.65 13.03 -1.36
C TRP A 19 0.53 12.33 -2.05
N ILE A 20 0.82 12.65 -3.31
CA ILE A 20 1.94 12.05 -4.06
C ILE A 20 3.30 12.58 -3.57
N ILE A 21 3.37 13.78 -3.00
CA ILE A 21 4.62 14.42 -2.55
C ILE A 21 5.50 13.51 -1.67
N PRO A 22 5.00 12.89 -0.57
CA PRO A 22 5.83 11.99 0.24
C PRO A 22 6.31 10.76 -0.54
N PHE A 23 5.50 10.22 -1.46
CA PHE A 23 5.91 9.08 -2.29
C PHE A 23 7.01 9.46 -3.27
N MET A 24 7.00 10.69 -3.81
CA MET A 24 8.10 11.20 -4.63
C MET A 24 9.41 11.23 -3.86
N GLY A 25 9.38 11.60 -2.57
CA GLY A 25 10.56 11.56 -1.72
C GLY A 25 11.13 10.16 -1.53
N ILE A 26 10.26 9.18 -1.26
CA ILE A 26 10.66 7.77 -1.11
C ILE A 26 11.19 7.21 -2.43
N PHE A 27 10.56 7.56 -3.56
CA PHE A 27 11.00 7.15 -4.89
C PHE A 27 12.37 7.72 -5.25
N MET A 28 12.61 9.01 -4.97
CA MET A 28 13.94 9.61 -5.18
C MET A 28 14.99 8.96 -4.28
N ALA A 29 14.65 8.65 -3.03
CA ALA A 29 15.54 7.95 -2.12
C ALA A 29 15.86 6.51 -2.56
N SER A 30 14.96 5.85 -3.30
CA SER A 30 15.23 4.49 -3.78
C SER A 30 16.17 4.43 -4.97
N ILE A 31 16.29 5.50 -5.76
CA ILE A 31 17.12 5.55 -6.98
C ILE A 31 18.36 6.45 -6.87
N ARG A 32 18.59 7.12 -5.73
CA ARG A 32 19.74 8.04 -5.52
C ARG A 32 20.57 7.66 -4.30
N PRO A 33 21.88 7.93 -4.29
CA PRO A 33 22.73 7.71 -3.12
C PRO A 33 22.27 8.51 -1.89
N LEU A 34 22.46 7.94 -0.69
CA LEU A 34 22.08 8.58 0.57
C LEU A 34 22.66 10.00 0.73
N SER A 35 23.92 10.20 0.33
CA SER A 35 24.61 11.50 0.42
C SER A 35 23.89 12.64 -0.33
N GLU A 36 23.18 12.34 -1.42
CA GLU A 36 22.43 13.32 -2.18
C GLU A 36 21.08 13.66 -1.53
N ILE A 37 20.46 12.66 -0.89
CA ILE A 37 19.14 12.78 -0.25
C ILE A 37 19.19 13.54 1.08
N LEU A 38 20.35 13.57 1.77
CA LEU A 38 20.53 14.33 3.01
C LEU A 38 20.21 15.83 2.85
N SER A 39 20.41 16.39 1.66
CA SER A 39 20.09 17.79 1.35
C SER A 39 18.63 18.05 0.93
N GLY A 40 17.80 16.99 0.93
CA GLY A 40 16.40 17.01 0.50
C GLY A 40 16.20 16.31 -0.84
N TRP A 41 15.13 15.52 -0.95
CA TRP A 41 14.78 14.80 -2.19
C TRP A 41 14.42 15.73 -3.36
N TRP A 42 14.01 16.96 -3.06
CA TRP A 42 13.71 18.02 -4.03
C TRP A 42 14.97 18.77 -4.53
N ASN A 43 16.16 18.46 -3.98
CA ASN A 43 17.41 19.04 -4.46
C ASN A 43 17.94 18.22 -5.66
N PHE A 44 17.97 18.86 -6.84
CA PHE A 44 18.39 18.26 -8.11
C PHE A 44 19.79 18.68 -8.57
N GLN A 45 20.55 19.42 -7.75
CA GLN A 45 21.87 19.94 -8.15
C GLN A 45 22.86 18.82 -8.53
N ASN A 46 22.87 17.72 -7.78
CA ASN A 46 23.60 16.50 -8.09
C ASN A 46 22.59 15.35 -8.15
N THR A 47 22.27 14.86 -9.34
CA THR A 47 21.27 13.80 -9.55
C THR A 47 21.94 12.59 -10.19
N ASN A 48 22.48 11.69 -9.37
CA ASN A 48 22.99 10.41 -9.86
C ASN A 48 21.93 9.33 -9.65
N LEU A 49 21.33 8.90 -10.76
CA LEU A 49 20.35 7.81 -10.75
C LEU A 49 21.09 6.48 -10.82
N THR A 50 20.90 5.63 -9.80
CA THR A 50 21.58 4.34 -9.68
C THR A 50 20.64 3.27 -9.14
N PRO A 51 20.69 2.03 -9.66
CA PRO A 51 19.97 0.90 -9.10
C PRO A 51 20.66 0.30 -7.85
N GLU A 52 21.80 0.83 -7.43
CA GLU A 52 22.64 0.28 -6.36
C GLU A 52 21.87 0.08 -5.05
N ASN A 53 20.98 1.01 -4.66
CA ASN A 53 20.16 0.83 -3.46
C ASN A 53 19.27 -0.41 -3.52
N TYR A 54 18.73 -0.76 -4.69
CA TYR A 54 17.93 -1.97 -4.87
C TYR A 54 18.78 -3.23 -4.79
N ILE A 55 19.95 -3.22 -5.45
CA ILE A 55 20.90 -4.33 -5.41
C ILE A 55 21.32 -4.57 -3.97
N ASN A 56 21.78 -3.52 -3.27
CA ASN A 56 22.18 -3.57 -1.88
C ASN A 56 21.04 -4.04 -0.98
N ALA A 57 19.81 -3.54 -1.15
CA ALA A 57 18.68 -4.01 -0.37
C ALA A 57 18.38 -5.50 -0.59
N TRP A 58 18.58 -6.01 -1.81
CA TRP A 58 18.28 -7.41 -2.14
C TRP A 58 19.37 -8.40 -1.69
N THR A 59 20.64 -7.98 -1.75
CA THR A 59 21.80 -8.85 -1.45
C THR A 59 22.35 -8.70 -0.03
N ASN A 60 21.90 -7.71 0.74
CA ASN A 60 22.38 -7.48 2.09
C ASN A 60 22.04 -8.64 3.04
N GLU A 61 23.08 -9.31 3.56
CA GLU A 61 22.96 -10.44 4.49
C GLU A 61 22.55 -10.02 5.91
N GLN A 62 22.87 -8.79 6.32
CA GLN A 62 22.49 -8.27 7.64
C GLN A 62 20.99 -7.98 7.73
N VAL A 63 20.39 -7.58 6.60
CA VAL A 63 18.95 -7.30 6.49
C VAL A 63 18.42 -8.03 5.25
N PRO A 64 18.04 -9.32 5.37
CA PRO A 64 17.66 -10.15 4.23
C PRO A 64 16.23 -9.82 3.73
N ILE A 65 16.09 -8.67 3.04
CA ILE A 65 14.80 -8.17 2.53
C ILE A 65 14.14 -9.17 1.58
N SER A 66 14.92 -9.88 0.75
CA SER A 66 14.41 -10.92 -0.15
C SER A 66 13.64 -12.01 0.61
N ARG A 67 14.18 -12.48 1.74
CA ARG A 67 13.51 -13.44 2.62
C ARG A 67 12.30 -12.82 3.32
N HIS A 68 12.41 -11.58 3.79
CA HIS A 68 11.29 -10.89 4.44
C HIS A 68 10.10 -10.76 3.47
N MET A 69 10.33 -10.42 2.21
CA MET A 69 9.28 -10.28 1.21
C MET A 69 8.57 -11.61 0.91
N ILE A 70 9.31 -12.72 0.83
CA ILE A 70 8.74 -14.07 0.69
C ILE A 70 7.91 -14.43 1.92
N ASN A 71 8.42 -14.19 3.14
CA ASN A 71 7.68 -14.45 4.37
C ASN A 71 6.38 -13.64 4.43
N SER A 72 6.42 -12.35 4.07
CA SER A 72 5.22 -11.51 4.01
C SER A 72 4.21 -12.04 3.00
N LEU A 73 4.64 -12.45 1.81
CA LEU A 73 3.74 -13.04 0.81
C LEU A 73 3.13 -14.36 1.31
N LEU A 74 3.95 -15.21 1.92
CA LEU A 74 3.52 -16.49 2.50
C LEU A 74 2.48 -16.30 3.60
N ILE A 75 2.53 -15.21 4.36
CA ILE A 75 1.53 -14.89 5.39
C ILE A 75 0.30 -14.20 4.78
N ALA A 76 0.50 -13.24 3.89
CA ALA A 76 -0.57 -12.41 3.32
C ALA A 76 -1.57 -13.21 2.47
N VAL A 77 -1.09 -14.20 1.71
CA VAL A 77 -1.94 -15.05 0.86
C VAL A 77 -2.96 -15.86 1.68
N PRO A 78 -2.55 -16.72 2.65
CA PRO A 78 -3.51 -17.48 3.45
C PRO A 78 -4.33 -16.57 4.37
N SER A 79 -3.76 -15.47 4.90
CA SER A 79 -4.52 -14.53 5.73
C SER A 79 -5.59 -13.76 4.97
N THR A 80 -5.52 -13.71 3.64
CA THR A 80 -6.58 -13.16 2.80
C THR A 80 -7.58 -14.24 2.39
N LEU A 81 -7.10 -15.39 1.92
CA LEU A 81 -7.95 -16.45 1.37
C LEU A 81 -8.81 -17.12 2.44
N ILE A 82 -8.24 -17.45 3.61
CA ILE A 82 -8.97 -18.17 4.66
C ILE A 82 -10.14 -17.33 5.18
N PRO A 83 -9.95 -16.04 5.57
CA PRO A 83 -11.07 -15.22 6.03
C PRO A 83 -12.09 -14.94 4.94
N ILE A 84 -11.69 -14.74 3.68
CA ILE A 84 -12.66 -14.56 2.58
C ILE A 84 -13.52 -15.81 2.44
N PHE A 85 -12.91 -17.00 2.46
CA PHE A 85 -13.63 -18.26 2.32
C PHE A 85 -14.62 -18.47 3.46
N THR A 86 -14.17 -18.31 4.71
CA THR A 86 -15.03 -18.48 5.89
C THR A 86 -16.12 -17.41 5.95
N ALA A 87 -15.77 -16.13 5.72
CA ALA A 87 -16.73 -15.03 5.70
C ALA A 87 -17.79 -15.22 4.60
N SER A 88 -17.42 -15.73 3.42
CA SER A 88 -18.36 -15.97 2.33
C SER A 88 -19.39 -17.05 2.68
N ILE A 89 -18.95 -18.16 3.27
CA ILE A 89 -19.86 -19.24 3.71
C ILE A 89 -20.76 -18.73 4.84
N THR A 90 -20.17 -18.07 5.83
CA THR A 90 -20.91 -17.48 6.95
C THR A 90 -21.95 -16.49 6.45
N ALA A 91 -21.58 -15.57 5.56
CA ALA A 91 -22.49 -14.60 4.96
C ALA A 91 -23.63 -15.28 4.19
N TYR A 92 -23.36 -16.34 3.41
CA TYR A 92 -24.41 -17.10 2.73
C TYR A 92 -25.38 -17.75 3.72
N CYS A 93 -24.85 -18.35 4.80
CA CYS A 93 -25.69 -18.96 5.83
C CYS A 93 -26.63 -17.94 6.49
N PHE A 94 -26.10 -16.75 6.83
CA PHE A 94 -26.90 -15.66 7.36
C PHE A 94 -27.91 -15.11 6.33
N ALA A 95 -27.55 -15.03 5.05
CA ALA A 95 -28.44 -14.50 4.02
C ALA A 95 -29.61 -15.46 3.70
N ARG A 96 -29.37 -16.78 3.68
CA ARG A 96 -30.35 -17.74 3.16
C ARG A 96 -31.09 -18.57 4.22
N PHE A 97 -30.50 -18.82 5.39
CA PHE A 97 -31.14 -19.63 6.43
C PHE A 97 -31.72 -18.79 7.57
N SER A 98 -32.75 -19.33 8.23
CA SER A 98 -33.34 -18.81 9.46
C SER A 98 -33.01 -19.77 10.61
N PHE A 99 -32.28 -19.30 11.61
CA PHE A 99 -31.92 -20.08 12.81
C PHE A 99 -32.06 -19.21 14.07
N PRO A 100 -32.28 -19.78 15.25
CA PRO A 100 -32.70 -19.02 16.44
C PRO A 100 -31.68 -17.98 16.92
N LEU A 101 -30.37 -18.26 16.76
CA LEU A 101 -29.30 -17.32 17.15
C LEU A 101 -29.01 -16.23 16.10
N LYS A 102 -29.70 -16.25 14.94
CA LYS A 102 -29.42 -15.37 13.81
C LYS A 102 -29.47 -13.89 14.22
N ASN A 103 -30.55 -13.48 14.88
CA ASN A 103 -30.76 -12.08 15.26
C ASN A 103 -29.85 -11.61 16.40
N MET A 104 -29.29 -12.53 17.21
CA MET A 104 -28.34 -12.18 18.26
C MET A 104 -26.92 -11.97 17.71
N LEU A 105 -26.55 -12.74 16.69
CA LEU A 105 -25.24 -12.65 16.03
C LEU A 105 -25.20 -11.58 14.93
N PHE A 106 -26.35 -11.28 14.31
CA PHE A 106 -26.49 -10.11 13.44
C PHE A 106 -26.60 -8.86 14.31
N LEU A 107 -25.45 -8.29 14.68
CA LEU A 107 -25.38 -6.97 15.28
C LEU A 107 -25.75 -5.94 14.20
N THR A 108 -27.04 -5.62 14.09
CA THR A 108 -27.49 -4.31 13.59
C THR A 108 -27.19 -3.23 14.61
#